data_AF-J5KDR4-F1
#
_entry.id   AF-J5KDR4-F1
#
_cell.length_a   1.000
_cell.length_b   1.000
_cell.length_c   1.000
_cell.angle_alpha   90.00
_cell.angle_beta   90.00
_cell.angle_gamma   90.00
#
_symmetry.space_group_name_H-M   'P 1'
#
loop_
_entity.id
_entity.type
_entity.pdbx_description
1 polymer ?
#
loop_
_entity_poly.entity_id
_entity_poly.type
_entity_poly.pdbx_seq_one_letter_code
_entity_poly.pdbx_strand_id
1 'polypeptide(L)'
;MALFKFSLKHQDAIDSHQPFYDGDFEVLPMKRRNYFDVFPLNVFIAYANPPFSGEWDGIISTNGKKIVLTESKWANMAKHKKVYEYSLDEIDSITSNMYGLTITLKNHVKGLTKSKGNYFLKYFIFLFSFGIAFFLQSFLFKGNIAEIQLENDFENEDKFKSLLNI
;
A
#
# COMPACT_ATOMS: atom_id res chain seq x y z
N MET A 1 -8.32 -0.14 -18.26
CA MET A 1 -7.54 0.77 -19.14
C MET A 1 -6.08 0.43 -18.93
N ALA A 2 -5.49 -0.35 -19.85
CA ALA A 2 -4.12 -0.84 -19.74
C ALA A 2 -3.15 0.31 -20.04
N LEU A 3 -2.69 0.98 -18.99
CA LEU A 3 -1.68 2.03 -19.05
C LEU A 3 -0.31 1.39 -18.90
N PHE A 4 0.52 1.55 -19.92
CA PHE A 4 1.96 1.24 -19.97
C PHE A 4 2.60 1.00 -18.59
N LYS A 5 2.65 -0.26 -18.14
CA LYS A 5 3.53 -0.67 -17.03
C LYS A 5 4.95 -0.63 -17.61
N PHE A 6 5.64 0.49 -17.48
CA PHE A 6 7.09 0.50 -17.70
C PHE A 6 7.64 -0.57 -16.76
N SER A 7 8.26 -1.61 -17.31
CA SER A 7 8.89 -2.66 -16.51
C SER A 7 9.92 -1.98 -15.61
N LEU A 8 9.59 -1.84 -14.33
CA LEU A 8 10.48 -1.27 -13.33
C LEU A 8 11.67 -2.23 -13.24
N LYS A 9 12.89 -1.74 -13.45
CA LYS A 9 14.07 -2.56 -13.24
C LYS A 9 14.43 -2.54 -11.76
N HIS A 10 14.95 -3.65 -11.26
CA HIS A 10 15.37 -3.77 -9.87
C HIS A 10 16.38 -2.66 -9.48
N GLN A 11 17.35 -2.38 -10.35
CA GLN A 11 18.34 -1.32 -10.09
C GLN A 11 17.70 0.08 -9.97
N ASP A 12 16.73 0.41 -10.83
CA ASP A 12 16.05 1.71 -10.76
C ASP A 12 15.28 1.86 -9.43
N ALA A 13 14.71 0.76 -8.93
CA ALA A 13 14.04 0.72 -7.63
C ALA A 13 15.03 0.91 -6.47
N ILE A 14 16.17 0.22 -6.51
CA ILE A 14 17.27 0.39 -5.53
C ILE A 14 17.75 1.84 -5.54
N ASP A 15 18.11 2.39 -6.70
CA ASP A 15 18.63 3.75 -6.83
C ASP A 15 17.65 4.79 -6.29
N SER A 16 16.35 4.58 -6.50
CA SER A 16 15.30 5.47 -6.00
C SER A 16 15.10 5.39 -4.47
N HIS A 17 15.50 4.29 -3.83
CA HIS A 17 15.36 4.07 -2.39
C HIS A 17 16.68 4.17 -1.62
N GLN A 18 17.82 4.18 -2.31
CA GLN A 18 19.15 4.33 -1.73
C GLN A 18 19.28 5.55 -0.79
N PRO A 19 18.68 6.73 -1.09
CA PRO A 19 18.76 7.88 -0.18
C PRO A 19 18.13 7.65 1.20
N PHE A 20 17.30 6.62 1.36
CA PHE A 20 16.70 6.27 2.64
C PHE A 20 17.54 5.28 3.45
N TYR A 21 18.64 4.74 2.93
CA TYR A 21 19.43 3.71 3.62
C TYR A 21 20.93 3.98 3.55
N ASP A 22 21.60 3.83 4.69
CA ASP A 22 23.06 3.95 4.81
C ASP A 22 23.80 2.64 4.51
N GLY A 23 23.08 1.55 4.21
CA GLY A 23 23.64 0.22 3.97
C GLY A 23 22.68 -0.67 3.18
N ASP A 24 22.95 -1.98 3.13
CA ASP A 24 22.17 -2.92 2.32
C ASP A 24 20.69 -2.97 2.75
N PHE A 25 19.82 -3.03 1.75
CA PHE A 25 18.37 -3.14 1.89
C PHE A 25 17.79 -3.92 0.71
N GLU A 26 16.57 -4.42 0.88
CA GLU A 26 15.82 -5.07 -0.18
C GLU A 26 14.66 -4.19 -0.61
N VAL A 27 14.32 -4.27 -1.90
CA VAL A 27 13.19 -3.55 -2.51
C VAL A 27 12.30 -4.51 -3.25
N LEU A 28 11.00 -4.21 -3.26
CA LEU A 28 10.00 -4.88 -4.06
C LEU A 28 9.01 -3.87 -4.63
N PRO A 29 8.51 -4.08 -5.85
CA PRO A 29 7.30 -3.44 -6.28
C PRO A 29 6.13 -3.92 -5.40
N MET A 30 5.19 -3.02 -5.16
CA MET A 30 4.03 -3.29 -4.35
C MET A 30 2.80 -2.59 -4.88
N LYS A 31 1.64 -3.13 -4.50
CA LYS A 31 0.35 -2.50 -4.71
C LYS A 31 -0.38 -2.35 -3.38
N ARG A 32 -0.67 -1.11 -2.99
CA ARG A 32 -1.44 -0.83 -1.78
C ARG A 32 -2.91 -1.14 -2.06
N ARG A 33 -3.52 -2.04 -1.27
CA ARG A 33 -4.94 -2.42 -1.42
C ARG A 33 -5.86 -1.52 -0.62
N ASN A 34 -6.97 -1.11 -1.23
CA ASN A 34 -7.96 -0.28 -0.55
C ASN A 34 -9.04 -1.11 0.15
N TYR A 35 -9.75 -0.50 1.10
CA TYR A 35 -10.84 -1.15 1.83
C TYR A 35 -11.99 -1.64 0.91
N PHE A 36 -12.19 -0.94 -0.21
CA PHE A 36 -13.25 -1.24 -1.20
C PHE A 36 -12.76 -2.03 -2.42
N ASP A 37 -11.64 -2.75 -2.32
CA ASP A 37 -11.21 -3.67 -3.38
C ASP A 37 -12.05 -4.96 -3.41
N VAL A 38 -13.34 -4.81 -3.72
CA VAL A 38 -14.29 -5.91 -3.92
C VAL A 38 -15.08 -5.60 -5.18
N PHE A 39 -15.19 -6.58 -6.06
CA PHE A 39 -15.98 -6.46 -7.28
C PHE A 39 -17.49 -6.33 -6.96
N PRO A 40 -18.25 -5.43 -7.63
CA PRO A 40 -17.86 -4.51 -8.70
C PRO A 40 -17.41 -3.12 -8.21
N LEU A 41 -17.39 -2.86 -6.90
CA LEU A 41 -17.04 -1.56 -6.32
C LEU A 41 -15.65 -1.07 -6.72
N ASN A 42 -14.69 -1.98 -6.80
CA ASN A 42 -13.33 -1.66 -7.23
C ASN A 42 -13.30 -1.07 -8.65
N VAL A 43 -14.17 -1.54 -9.56
CA VAL A 43 -14.32 -1.00 -10.92
C VAL A 43 -14.89 0.43 -10.87
N PHE A 44 -15.90 0.68 -10.05
CA PHE A 44 -16.49 2.02 -9.90
C PHE A 44 -15.52 3.03 -9.28
N ILE A 45 -14.77 2.63 -8.25
CA ILE A 45 -13.78 3.50 -7.59
C ILE A 45 -12.57 3.73 -8.51
N ALA A 46 -12.11 2.71 -9.23
CA ALA A 46 -11.07 2.87 -10.24
C ALA A 46 -11.51 3.85 -11.35
N TYR A 47 -12.79 3.84 -11.74
CA TYR A 47 -13.33 4.80 -12.70
C TYR A 47 -13.47 6.21 -12.13
N ALA A 48 -13.97 6.35 -10.91
CA ALA A 48 -14.18 7.65 -10.27
C ALA A 48 -12.88 8.32 -9.80
N ASN A 49 -11.78 7.56 -9.71
CA ASN A 49 -10.45 7.96 -9.21
C ASN A 49 -10.46 9.08 -8.14
N PRO A 50 -11.19 8.91 -7.03
CA PRO A 50 -11.39 10.01 -6.10
C PRO A 50 -10.13 10.23 -5.26
N PRO A 51 -9.85 11.49 -4.85
CA PRO A 51 -8.64 11.79 -4.11
C PRO A 51 -8.61 11.00 -2.79
N PHE A 52 -7.47 10.37 -2.50
CA PHE A 52 -7.24 9.55 -1.29
C PHE A 52 -8.03 8.24 -1.22
N SER A 53 -8.69 7.83 -2.31
CA SER A 53 -9.36 6.53 -2.41
C SER A 53 -8.92 5.82 -3.70
N GLY A 54 -8.07 4.83 -3.55
CA GLY A 54 -7.60 4.05 -4.68
C GLY A 54 -6.61 3.01 -4.22
N GLU A 55 -6.53 1.94 -5.00
CA GLU A 55 -5.31 1.16 -5.04
C GLU A 55 -4.26 1.97 -5.77
N TRP A 56 -3.02 1.87 -5.33
CA TRP A 56 -1.92 2.54 -6.00
C TRP A 56 -0.69 1.65 -5.97
N ASP A 57 0.09 1.76 -7.04
CA ASP A 57 1.34 1.02 -7.20
C ASP A 57 2.50 1.85 -6.65
N GLY A 58 3.51 1.15 -6.16
CA GLY A 58 4.60 1.75 -5.40
C GLY A 58 5.77 0.80 -5.23
N ILE A 59 6.76 1.26 -4.46
CA ILE A 59 7.90 0.44 -4.07
C ILE A 59 7.94 0.37 -2.55
N ILE A 60 8.09 -0.84 -2.03
CA ILE A 60 8.37 -1.10 -0.63
C ILE A 60 9.82 -1.50 -0.50
N SER A 61 10.46 -1.06 0.58
CA SER A 61 11.84 -1.39 0.88
C SER A 61 12.03 -1.62 2.38
N THR A 62 13.01 -2.44 2.73
CA THR A 62 13.38 -2.67 4.12
C THR A 62 14.82 -3.13 4.28
N ASN A 63 15.41 -2.79 5.42
CA ASN A 63 16.68 -3.32 5.90
C ASN A 63 16.51 -4.16 7.19
N GLY A 64 15.27 -4.54 7.53
CA GLY A 64 14.94 -5.23 8.78
C GLY A 64 14.96 -4.38 10.05
N LYS A 65 15.15 -3.06 9.94
CA LYS A 65 15.00 -2.10 11.06
C LYS A 65 13.95 -1.02 10.79
N LYS A 66 13.76 -0.69 9.51
CA LYS A 66 12.73 0.24 9.05
C LYS A 66 12.13 -0.23 7.73
N ILE A 67 10.96 0.30 7.41
CA ILE A 67 10.25 0.07 6.17
C ILE A 67 9.99 1.43 5.51
N VAL A 68 10.30 1.54 4.23
CA VAL A 68 9.97 2.71 3.42
C VAL A 68 9.07 2.30 2.28
N LEU A 69 7.93 2.99 2.19
CA LEU A 69 6.86 2.79 1.21
C LEU A 69 6.73 4.05 0.37
N THR A 70 6.76 3.91 -0.95
CA THR A 70 6.64 5.05 -1.86
C THR A 70 5.47 4.88 -2.81
N GLU A 71 4.66 5.95 -2.96
CA GLU A 71 3.61 6.01 -3.97
C GLU A 71 4.23 6.47 -5.30
N SER A 72 4.14 5.65 -6.34
CA SER A 72 4.71 5.95 -7.65
C SER A 72 3.86 6.94 -8.44
N LYS A 73 4.49 7.83 -9.24
CA LYS A 73 3.78 8.56 -10.29
C LYS A 73 3.58 7.66 -11.51
N TRP A 74 2.35 7.62 -12.02
CA TRP A 74 1.88 6.86 -13.20
C TRP A 74 2.81 6.83 -14.44
N ALA A 75 3.71 7.81 -14.60
CA ALA A 75 4.63 7.90 -15.74
C ALA A 75 6.08 7.49 -15.42
N ASN A 76 6.46 7.37 -14.15
CA ASN A 76 7.80 6.99 -13.73
C ASN A 76 7.76 6.45 -12.28
N MET A 77 7.87 5.14 -12.14
CA MET A 77 7.87 4.46 -10.83
C MET A 77 9.08 4.84 -9.94
N ALA A 78 10.15 5.38 -10.51
CA ALA A 78 11.30 5.87 -9.74
C ALA A 78 11.10 7.29 -9.17
N LYS A 79 10.04 8.02 -9.59
CA LYS A 79 9.70 9.34 -9.04
C LYS A 79 8.56 9.24 -8.03
N HIS A 80 8.93 9.35 -6.76
CA HIS A 80 8.01 9.27 -5.62
C HIS A 80 7.05 10.46 -5.59
N LYS A 81 5.75 10.17 -5.50
CA LYS A 81 4.70 11.16 -5.25
C LYS A 81 4.51 11.40 -3.75
N LYS A 82 4.63 10.34 -2.97
CA LYS A 82 4.63 10.36 -1.50
C LYS A 82 5.59 9.30 -0.99
N VAL A 83 6.22 9.59 0.14
CA VAL A 83 7.11 8.68 0.85
C VAL A 83 6.54 8.49 2.26
N TYR A 84 6.48 7.25 2.70
CA TYR A 84 6.11 6.89 4.06
C TYR A 84 7.24 6.05 4.64
N GLU A 85 7.92 6.57 5.65
CA GLU A 85 9.01 5.91 6.37
C GLU A 85 8.53 5.58 7.77
N TYR A 86 8.76 4.33 8.19
CA TYR A 86 8.44 3.85 9.54
C TYR A 86 9.57 3.00 10.07
N SER A 87 9.94 3.21 11.33
CA SER A 87 10.77 2.24 12.02
C SER A 87 9.91 1.07 12.52
N LEU A 88 10.49 -0.12 12.66
CA LEU A 88 9.75 -1.32 13.07
C LEU A 88 9.14 -1.17 14.47
N ASP A 89 9.65 -0.28 15.31
CA ASP A 89 9.06 0.03 16.63
C ASP A 89 7.73 0.80 16.52
N GLU A 90 7.45 1.47 15.39
CA GLU A 90 6.19 2.13 15.12
C GLU A 90 5.11 1.18 14.56
N ILE A 91 5.50 -0.08 14.34
CA ILE A 91 4.66 -1.15 13.81
C ILE A 91 4.27 -2.10 14.94
N ASP A 92 2.97 -2.31 15.13
CA ASP A 92 2.45 -3.23 16.15
C ASP A 92 2.54 -4.70 15.68
N SER A 93 2.28 -4.96 14.39
CA SER A 93 2.41 -6.30 13.82
C SER A 93 2.56 -6.27 12.31
N ILE A 94 3.27 -7.27 11.79
CA ILE A 94 3.37 -7.56 10.36
C ILE A 94 2.93 -9.01 10.17
N THR A 95 2.01 -9.24 9.25
CA THR A 95 1.53 -10.59 8.90
C THR A 95 1.58 -10.76 7.39
N SER A 96 2.15 -11.88 6.94
CA SER A 96 2.10 -12.27 5.53
C SER A 96 1.01 -13.32 5.32
N ASN A 97 0.19 -13.15 4.30
CA ASN A 97 -0.79 -14.13 3.86
C ASN A 97 -0.76 -14.26 2.32
N MET A 98 -1.53 -15.19 1.77
CA MET A 98 -1.62 -15.43 0.33
C MET A 98 -2.05 -14.19 -0.49
N TYR A 99 -2.69 -13.21 0.16
CA TYR A 99 -3.18 -11.98 -0.48
C TYR A 99 -2.21 -10.80 -0.35
N GLY A 100 -1.09 -10.98 0.36
CA GLY A 100 -0.06 -9.97 0.57
C GLY A 100 0.36 -9.83 2.03
N LEU A 101 0.92 -8.66 2.32
CA LEU A 101 1.48 -8.26 3.60
C LEU A 101 0.52 -7.26 4.27
N THR A 102 0.14 -7.55 5.50
CA THR A 102 -0.71 -6.70 6.34
C THR A 102 0.13 -6.12 7.47
N ILE A 103 0.32 -4.80 7.44
CA ILE A 103 1.05 -4.02 8.46
C ILE A 103 0.03 -3.33 9.36
N THR A 104 0.10 -3.54 10.66
CA THR A 104 -0.66 -2.76 11.64
C THR A 104 0.26 -1.72 12.25
N LEU A 105 0.02 -0.44 11.98
CA LEU A 105 0.78 0.68 12.54
C LEU A 105 0.23 1.09 13.90
N LYS A 106 1.03 1.76 14.74
CA LYS A 106 0.52 2.34 16.00
C LYS A 106 -0.50 3.46 15.76
N ASN A 107 -0.27 4.24 14.71
CA ASN A 107 -1.04 5.43 14.39
C ASN A 107 -1.73 5.33 13.03
N HIS A 108 -2.89 5.99 12.89
CA HIS A 108 -3.56 6.15 11.61
C HIS A 108 -2.75 7.08 10.69
N VAL A 109 -2.47 6.61 9.48
CA VAL A 109 -1.80 7.40 8.44
C VAL A 109 -2.69 7.57 7.22
N LYS A 110 -2.99 8.84 6.90
CA LYS A 110 -3.85 9.22 5.79
C LYS A 110 -3.25 8.75 4.45
N GLY A 111 -4.05 8.01 3.68
CA GLY A 111 -3.69 7.51 2.35
C GLY A 111 -2.93 6.19 2.31
N LEU A 112 -2.47 5.69 3.47
CA LEU A 112 -1.82 4.39 3.61
C LEU A 112 -2.71 3.41 4.39
N THR A 113 -3.13 3.82 5.58
CA THR A 113 -3.91 2.96 6.50
C THR A 113 -5.40 2.98 6.18
N LYS A 114 -6.07 1.87 6.51
CA LYS A 114 -7.51 1.66 6.44
C LYS A 114 -8.01 1.11 7.77
N SER A 115 -9.32 1.25 7.99
CA SER A 115 -9.99 0.63 9.13
C SER A 115 -10.18 -0.87 8.93
N LYS A 116 -10.15 -1.61 10.05
CA LYS A 116 -10.55 -3.02 10.14
C LYS A 116 -12.07 -3.08 9.98
N GLY A 117 -12.55 -2.96 8.76
CA GLY A 117 -13.98 -2.76 8.56
C GLY A 117 -14.78 -4.06 8.63
N ASN A 118 -15.98 -3.94 9.20
CA ASN A 118 -16.97 -5.01 9.22
C ASN A 118 -17.64 -5.12 7.84
N TYR A 119 -17.51 -6.28 7.19
CA TYR A 119 -18.03 -6.53 5.85
C TYR A 119 -19.54 -6.26 5.71
N PHE A 120 -20.33 -6.45 6.77
CA PHE A 120 -21.77 -6.19 6.75
C PHE A 120 -22.10 -4.70 6.62
N LEU A 121 -21.38 -3.85 7.35
CA LEU A 121 -21.59 -2.40 7.32
C LEU A 121 -21.18 -1.80 5.96
N LYS A 122 -20.21 -2.43 5.29
CA LYS A 122 -19.72 -2.07 3.96
C LYS A 122 -20.82 -2.15 2.88
N TYR A 123 -21.63 -3.21 2.87
CA TYR A 123 -22.74 -3.37 1.92
C TYR A 123 -23.93 -2.48 2.27
N PHE A 124 -24.19 -2.26 3.57
CA PHE A 124 -25.28 -1.41 4.04
C PHE A 124 -25.07 0.06 3.65
N ILE A 125 -23.86 0.59 3.82
CA ILE A 125 -23.48 1.96 3.44
C ILE A 125 -23.58 2.18 1.92
N PHE A 126 -23.16 1.19 1.13
CA PHE A 126 -23.22 1.23 -0.33
C PHE A 126 -24.65 1.37 -0.86
N LEU A 127 -25.61 0.66 -0.25
CA LEU A 127 -27.00 0.69 -0.71
C LEU A 127 -27.74 1.99 -0.40
N PHE A 128 -27.36 2.74 0.65
CA PHE A 128 -28.15 3.87 1.14
C PHE A 128 -27.53 5.27 0.98
N SER A 129 -26.24 5.42 0.65
CA SER A 129 -25.59 6.73 0.87
C SER A 129 -24.33 7.01 0.03
N PHE A 130 -24.37 6.72 -1.27
CA PHE A 130 -23.23 6.84 -2.19
C PHE A 130 -22.43 8.16 -2.11
N GLY A 131 -23.06 9.30 -1.83
CA GLY A 131 -22.36 10.59 -1.76
C GLY A 131 -21.81 10.94 -0.37
N ILE A 132 -22.61 10.79 0.68
CA ILE A 132 -22.29 11.27 2.04
C ILE A 132 -21.35 10.29 2.75
N ALA A 133 -21.58 8.99 2.63
CA ALA A 133 -20.72 8.02 3.29
C ALA A 133 -19.35 7.90 2.62
N PHE A 134 -19.25 8.24 1.33
CA PHE A 134 -17.98 8.33 0.62
C PHE A 134 -17.10 9.48 1.16
N PHE A 135 -17.68 10.65 1.40
CA PHE A 135 -16.97 11.79 1.98
C PHE A 135 -16.65 11.59 3.47
N LEU A 136 -17.61 11.04 4.23
CA LEU A 136 -17.41 10.71 5.64
C LEU A 136 -16.48 9.51 5.85
N GLN A 137 -16.15 8.74 4.81
CA GLN A 137 -15.33 7.53 4.95
C GLN A 137 -13.97 7.83 5.60
N SER A 138 -13.26 8.85 5.12
CA SER A 138 -11.95 9.22 5.65
C SER A 138 -12.01 9.72 7.10
N PHE A 139 -13.20 10.12 7.56
CA PHE A 139 -13.42 10.64 8.91
C PHE A 139 -13.91 9.56 9.89
N LEU A 140 -14.82 8.68 9.43
CA LEU A 140 -15.45 7.62 10.23
C LEU A 140 -14.61 6.34 10.31
N PHE A 141 -13.81 6.04 9.28
CA PHE A 141 -13.02 4.81 9.20
C PHE A 141 -11.52 5.10 9.35
N LYS A 142 -11.16 5.76 10.45
CA LYS A 142 -9.76 5.85 10.89
C LYS A 142 -9.37 4.52 11.49
N GLY A 143 -8.46 3.81 10.84
CA GLY A 143 -7.77 2.68 11.45
C GLY A 143 -6.34 2.62 10.98
N ASN A 144 -5.62 1.64 11.47
CA ASN A 144 -4.17 1.62 11.45
C ASN A 144 -3.58 0.49 10.59
N ILE A 145 -4.40 -0.16 9.77
CA ILE A 145 -4.00 -1.31 8.96
C ILE A 145 -3.60 -0.86 7.56
N ALA A 146 -2.42 -1.21 7.09
CA ALA A 146 -2.00 -1.10 5.70
C ALA A 146 -1.94 -2.51 5.08
N GLU A 147 -2.73 -2.75 4.03
CA GLU A 147 -2.65 -3.98 3.25
C GLU A 147 -1.90 -3.70 1.95
N ILE A 148 -0.88 -4.51 1.71
CA ILE A 148 0.09 -4.34 0.64
C ILE A 148 0.21 -5.67 -0.07
N GLN A 149 -0.06 -5.70 -1.36
CA GLN A 149 0.27 -6.84 -2.19
C GLN A 149 1.70 -6.67 -2.68
N LEU A 150 2.58 -7.62 -2.36
CA LEU A 150 3.93 -7.65 -2.90
C LEU A 150 3.89 -8.21 -4.33
N GLU A 151 4.66 -7.62 -5.23
CA GLU A 151 4.86 -8.12 -6.59
C GLU A 151 6.28 -8.68 -6.67
N ASN A 152 6.42 -9.99 -6.91
CA ASN A 152 7.74 -10.64 -7.00
C ASN A 152 8.40 -10.43 -8.38
N ASP A 153 8.31 -9.22 -8.93
CA ASP A 153 8.87 -8.89 -10.25
C ASP A 153 10.42 -8.95 -10.24
N PHE A 154 11.05 -8.95 -9.07
CA PHE A 154 12.51 -8.99 -8.86
C PHE A 154 13.05 -10.33 -8.33
N GLU A 155 12.18 -11.33 -8.12
CA GLU A 155 12.55 -12.67 -7.62
C GLU A 155 13.26 -12.68 -6.24
N ASN A 156 13.08 -11.63 -5.41
CA ASN A 156 13.69 -11.48 -4.07
C ASN A 156 12.65 -11.43 -2.94
N GLU A 157 11.40 -11.86 -3.18
CA GLU A 157 10.32 -11.83 -2.18
C GLU A 157 10.67 -12.58 -0.88
N ASP A 158 11.30 -13.75 -0.97
CA ASP A 158 11.67 -14.55 0.20
C ASP A 158 12.74 -13.85 1.04
N LYS A 159 13.73 -13.24 0.38
CA LYS A 159 14.78 -12.47 1.07
C LYS A 159 14.17 -11.25 1.75
N PHE A 160 13.27 -10.55 1.07
CA PHE A 160 12.56 -9.41 1.64
C PHE A 160 11.73 -9.80 2.87
N LYS A 161 10.95 -10.90 2.81
CA LYS A 161 10.17 -11.40 3.95
C LYS A 161 11.05 -11.82 5.11
N SER A 162 12.19 -12.47 4.83
CA SER A 162 13.15 -12.87 5.86
C SER A 162 13.68 -11.68 6.68
N LEU A 163 13.91 -10.52 6.05
CA LEU A 163 14.33 -9.30 6.74
C LEU A 163 13.25 -8.73 7.68
N LEU A 164 11.98 -9.00 7.38
CA LEU A 164 10.84 -8.60 8.20
C LEU A 164 10.50 -9.63 9.29
N ASN A 165 11.24 -10.74 9.37
CA ASN A 165 10.98 -11.88 10.26
C ASN A 165 9.57 -12.48 10.10
N ILE A 166 9.11 -12.61 8.85
CA ILE A 166 7.78 -13.16 8.49
C ILE A 166 7.87 -14.24 7.42
#